data_AF-A0A536Q167-F1
#
_entry.id   AF-A0A536Q167-F1
#
_cell.length_a   1.000
_cell.length_b   1.000
_cell.length_c   1.000
_cell.angle_alpha   90.00
_cell.angle_beta   90.00
_cell.angle_gamma   90.00
#
_symmetry.space_group_name_H-M   'P 1'
#
loop_
_entity.id
_entity.type
_entity.pdbx_description
1 polymer ?
#
loop_
_entity_poly.entity_id
_entity_poly.type
_entity_poly.pdbx_seq_one_letter_code
_entity_poly.pdbx_strand_id
1 'polypeptide(L)'
;MAAVQVQASPASRRIDAVRQMRAGVQAMSALIREGDIETLGVALIQIRESGIDPLEAVFAEGVRLLDKSGEYQADGALSVIDWLRSSCKLSGGAAAERVGIARQLEKLPQTEAAFASGALGYQHVVVMARAAEHVGATAVRKEEASLLQAAQTMDPGRFTGVAKNFEHRVDAAGALAEANRASQRRYFHIGEAQDGLVRLDGVLDTEGGATLRTALQAFMKPIKDDARSYGQRCADAVVELARQGSGAKRDGAGPRPQLIIRASLDTLAGTLGAPAGELEGGGTVPAETVQRYACDSAISRVTGRGELDHELSHAARTIPAPTRRALESRDRHCV
;
A
#
# COMPACT_ATOMS: atom_id res chain seq x y z
N MET A 1 -28.61 -59.87 -14.91
CA MET A 1 -28.88 -58.60 -15.61
C MET A 1 -28.00 -57.53 -14.99
N ALA A 2 -26.83 -57.28 -15.59
CA ALA A 2 -25.91 -56.24 -15.12
C ALA A 2 -26.48 -54.87 -15.54
N ALA A 3 -26.78 -54.03 -14.57
CA ALA A 3 -27.17 -52.65 -14.81
C ALA A 3 -25.98 -51.91 -15.41
N VAL A 4 -26.08 -51.57 -16.69
CA VAL A 4 -25.16 -50.65 -17.37
C VAL A 4 -25.32 -49.29 -16.70
N GLN A 5 -24.37 -48.92 -15.84
CA GLN A 5 -24.25 -47.54 -15.37
C GLN A 5 -23.92 -46.67 -16.59
N VAL A 6 -24.93 -45.95 -17.09
CA VAL A 6 -24.77 -44.93 -18.13
C VAL A 6 -23.91 -43.82 -17.53
N GLN A 7 -22.62 -43.78 -17.90
CA GLN A 7 -21.72 -42.71 -17.49
C GLN A 7 -22.22 -41.37 -18.05
N ALA A 8 -22.46 -40.40 -17.17
CA ALA A 8 -22.93 -39.07 -17.52
C ALA A 8 -21.93 -38.33 -18.43
N SER A 9 -22.43 -37.62 -19.45
CA SER A 9 -21.60 -36.86 -20.38
C SER A 9 -20.80 -35.74 -19.67
N PRO A 10 -19.66 -35.28 -20.20
CA PRO A 10 -18.87 -34.21 -19.59
C PRO A 10 -19.68 -32.92 -19.34
N ALA A 11 -20.60 -32.60 -20.25
CA ALA A 11 -21.46 -31.43 -20.14
C ALA A 11 -22.46 -31.55 -18.97
N SER A 12 -23.07 -32.72 -18.76
CA SER A 12 -24.00 -32.92 -17.64
C SER A 12 -23.26 -32.91 -16.29
N ARG A 13 -22.07 -33.53 -16.21
CA ARG A 13 -21.21 -33.47 -15.01
C ARG A 13 -20.86 -32.04 -14.61
N ARG A 14 -20.51 -31.18 -15.57
CA ARG A 14 -20.22 -29.76 -15.31
C ARG A 14 -21.44 -29.01 -14.75
N ILE A 15 -22.62 -29.25 -15.34
CA ILE A 15 -23.86 -28.60 -14.89
C ILE A 15 -24.19 -28.99 -13.44
N ASP A 16 -24.05 -30.27 -13.11
CA ASP A 16 -24.34 -30.77 -11.75
C ASP A 16 -23.34 -30.21 -10.73
N ALA A 17 -22.04 -30.17 -11.04
CA ALA A 17 -21.03 -29.56 -10.17
C ALA A 17 -21.31 -28.08 -9.89
N VAL A 18 -21.65 -27.29 -10.91
CA VAL A 18 -22.02 -25.87 -10.74
C VAL A 18 -23.29 -25.71 -9.91
N ARG A 19 -24.27 -26.60 -10.05
CA ARG A 19 -25.49 -26.59 -9.24
C ARG A 19 -25.17 -26.83 -7.76
N GLN A 20 -24.35 -27.84 -7.45
CA GLN A 20 -23.94 -28.14 -6.08
C GLN A 20 -23.17 -26.98 -5.44
N MET A 21 -22.24 -26.38 -6.19
CA MET A 21 -21.50 -25.20 -5.73
C MET A 21 -22.43 -24.03 -5.38
N ARG A 22 -23.42 -23.73 -6.25
CA ARG A 22 -24.40 -22.66 -5.98
C ARG A 22 -25.27 -22.96 -4.75
N ALA A 23 -25.68 -24.22 -4.56
CA ALA A 23 -26.44 -24.64 -3.40
C ALA A 23 -25.62 -24.46 -2.10
N GLY A 24 -24.33 -24.82 -2.12
CA GLY A 24 -23.43 -24.61 -0.98
C GLY A 24 -23.27 -23.12 -0.62
N VAL A 25 -23.11 -22.25 -1.60
CA VAL A 25 -23.06 -20.78 -1.38
C VAL A 25 -24.35 -20.27 -0.74
N GLN A 26 -25.51 -20.74 -1.21
CA GLN A 26 -26.81 -20.36 -0.63
C GLN A 26 -26.95 -20.84 0.82
N ALA A 27 -26.53 -22.08 1.12
CA ALA A 27 -26.54 -22.62 2.47
C ALA A 27 -25.64 -21.81 3.43
N MET A 28 -24.40 -21.50 3.02
CA MET A 28 -23.50 -20.67 3.83
C MET A 28 -24.04 -19.25 4.03
N SER A 29 -24.66 -18.67 3.00
CA SER A 29 -25.30 -17.35 3.14
C SER A 29 -26.48 -17.36 4.10
N ALA A 30 -27.26 -18.45 4.16
CA ALA A 30 -28.37 -18.57 5.11
C ALA A 30 -27.83 -18.67 6.55
N LEU A 31 -26.82 -19.53 6.77
CA LEU A 31 -26.17 -19.71 8.06
C LEU A 31 -25.61 -18.39 8.62
N ILE A 32 -24.91 -17.59 7.80
CA ILE A 32 -24.37 -16.29 8.22
C ILE A 32 -25.49 -15.31 8.63
N ARG A 33 -26.64 -15.35 7.96
CA ARG A 33 -27.77 -14.45 8.25
C ARG A 33 -28.54 -14.84 9.51
N GLU A 34 -28.58 -16.14 9.83
CA GLU A 34 -29.26 -16.67 11.03
C GLU A 34 -28.52 -16.30 12.32
N GLY A 35 -27.20 -16.11 12.25
CA GLY A 35 -26.45 -15.27 13.17
C GLY A 35 -26.32 -15.79 14.60
N ASP A 36 -25.32 -16.64 14.83
CA ASP A 36 -24.67 -16.76 16.13
C ASP A 36 -23.27 -16.13 16.06
N ILE A 37 -23.04 -15.07 16.84
CA ILE A 37 -21.79 -14.31 16.86
C ILE A 37 -20.62 -15.19 17.30
N GLU A 38 -20.87 -16.23 18.10
CA GLU A 38 -19.84 -17.16 18.58
C GLU A 38 -19.30 -18.08 17.45
N THR A 39 -20.11 -18.33 16.41
CA THR A 39 -19.74 -19.25 15.32
C THR A 39 -19.35 -18.55 14.01
N LEU A 40 -19.63 -17.26 13.87
CA LEU A 40 -19.34 -16.49 12.65
C LEU A 40 -17.86 -16.55 12.25
N GLY A 41 -16.94 -16.47 13.23
CA GLY A 41 -15.50 -16.58 12.97
C GLY A 41 -15.13 -17.94 12.35
N VAL A 42 -15.66 -19.02 12.91
CA VAL A 42 -15.46 -20.39 12.40
C VAL A 42 -16.05 -20.54 11.00
N ALA A 43 -17.25 -20.00 10.76
CA ALA A 43 -17.88 -20.03 9.45
C ALA A 43 -17.05 -19.31 8.37
N LEU A 44 -16.46 -18.15 8.70
CA LEU A 44 -15.57 -17.43 7.78
C LEU A 44 -14.29 -18.22 7.46
N ILE A 45 -13.73 -18.92 8.44
CA ILE A 45 -12.58 -19.83 8.24
C ILE A 45 -12.98 -20.98 7.31
N GLN A 46 -14.12 -21.64 7.57
CA GLN A 46 -14.60 -22.74 6.75
C GLN A 46 -14.91 -22.32 5.30
N ILE A 47 -15.42 -21.11 5.09
CA ILE A 47 -15.63 -20.55 3.74
C ILE A 47 -14.31 -20.46 2.98
N ARG A 48 -13.21 -20.10 3.66
CA ARG A 48 -11.88 -20.05 3.05
C ARG A 48 -11.36 -21.46 2.78
N GLU A 49 -11.23 -22.26 3.82
CA GLU A 49 -10.58 -23.58 3.79
C GLU A 49 -11.37 -24.60 2.95
N SER A 50 -12.70 -24.62 3.03
CA SER A 50 -13.51 -25.60 2.28
C SER A 50 -14.01 -25.09 0.93
N GLY A 51 -13.93 -23.78 0.69
CA GLY A 51 -14.58 -23.11 -0.43
C GLY A 51 -13.62 -22.33 -1.30
N ILE A 52 -13.27 -21.12 -0.87
CA ILE A 52 -12.57 -20.14 -1.70
C ILE A 52 -11.19 -20.66 -2.13
N ASP A 53 -10.37 -21.16 -1.20
CA ASP A 53 -9.00 -21.55 -1.52
C ASP A 53 -8.95 -22.82 -2.40
N PRO A 54 -9.70 -23.90 -2.10
CA PRO A 54 -9.84 -25.04 -3.03
C PRO A 54 -10.37 -24.65 -4.42
N LEU A 55 -11.33 -23.72 -4.50
CA LEU A 55 -11.86 -23.26 -5.80
C LEU A 55 -10.82 -22.44 -6.57
N GLU A 56 -10.02 -21.61 -5.90
CA GLU A 56 -8.90 -20.90 -6.54
C GLU A 56 -7.79 -21.90 -6.98
N ALA A 57 -7.59 -23.01 -6.27
CA ALA A 57 -6.67 -24.08 -6.70
C ALA A 57 -7.17 -24.77 -7.99
N VAL A 58 -8.45 -25.15 -8.03
CA VAL A 58 -9.08 -25.70 -9.24
C VAL A 58 -9.06 -24.68 -10.38
N PHE A 59 -9.27 -23.41 -10.08
CA PHE A 59 -9.19 -22.33 -11.07
C PHE A 59 -7.77 -22.21 -11.64
N ALA A 60 -6.73 -22.26 -10.81
CA ALA A 60 -5.34 -22.24 -11.25
C ALA A 60 -5.01 -23.43 -12.17
N GLU A 61 -5.50 -24.64 -11.85
CA GLU A 61 -5.39 -25.80 -12.73
C GLU A 61 -6.08 -25.58 -14.07
N GLY A 62 -7.32 -25.08 -14.06
CA GLY A 62 -8.07 -24.74 -15.27
C GLY A 62 -7.35 -23.69 -16.13
N VAL A 63 -6.77 -22.66 -15.51
CA VAL A 63 -5.96 -21.63 -16.21
C VAL A 63 -4.76 -22.26 -16.91
N ARG A 64 -4.05 -23.22 -16.29
CA ARG A 64 -2.95 -23.93 -16.95
C ARG A 64 -3.43 -24.74 -18.15
N LEU A 65 -4.53 -25.48 -17.99
CA LEU A 65 -5.07 -26.31 -19.06
C LEU A 65 -5.52 -25.45 -20.25
N LEU A 66 -6.16 -24.32 -19.98
CA LEU A 66 -6.57 -23.33 -20.97
C LEU A 66 -5.35 -22.69 -21.67
N ASP A 67 -4.30 -22.34 -20.92
CA ASP A 67 -3.04 -21.81 -21.48
C ASP A 67 -2.37 -22.82 -22.41
N LYS A 68 -2.36 -24.12 -22.02
CA LYS A 68 -1.80 -25.22 -22.81
C LYS A 68 -2.63 -25.58 -24.04
N SER A 69 -3.95 -25.56 -23.96
CA SER A 69 -4.83 -25.95 -25.07
C SER A 69 -5.01 -24.84 -26.11
N GLY A 70 -4.85 -23.58 -25.71
CA GLY A 70 -5.03 -22.43 -26.61
C GLY A 70 -6.50 -22.12 -26.92
N GLU A 71 -7.46 -22.77 -26.23
CA GLU A 71 -8.91 -22.60 -26.49
C GLU A 71 -9.39 -21.15 -26.42
N TYR A 72 -8.70 -20.30 -25.64
CA TYR A 72 -9.00 -18.87 -25.54
C TYR A 72 -8.94 -18.14 -26.89
N GLN A 73 -8.23 -18.67 -27.89
CA GLN A 73 -8.19 -18.10 -29.24
C GLN A 73 -9.53 -18.21 -29.96
N ALA A 74 -10.33 -19.24 -29.66
CA ALA A 74 -11.67 -19.38 -30.23
C ALA A 74 -12.62 -18.24 -29.80
N ASP A 75 -12.34 -17.65 -28.64
CA ASP A 75 -13.05 -16.47 -28.11
C ASP A 75 -12.42 -15.14 -28.57
N GLY A 76 -11.42 -15.19 -29.47
CA GLY A 76 -10.73 -14.01 -30.01
C GLY A 76 -9.72 -13.37 -29.06
N ALA A 77 -9.40 -13.99 -27.93
CA ALA A 77 -8.41 -13.47 -26.99
C ALA A 77 -6.98 -13.72 -27.49
N LEU A 78 -6.09 -12.74 -27.29
CA LEU A 78 -4.69 -12.82 -27.74
C LEU A 78 -3.80 -13.67 -26.81
N SER A 79 -4.25 -13.90 -25.58
CA SER A 79 -3.56 -14.71 -24.57
C SER A 79 -4.54 -15.15 -23.48
N VAL A 80 -4.15 -16.12 -22.66
CA VAL A 80 -4.93 -16.48 -21.46
C VAL A 80 -5.10 -15.30 -20.49
N ILE A 81 -4.14 -14.37 -20.41
CA ILE A 81 -4.25 -13.16 -19.59
C ILE A 81 -5.37 -12.26 -20.13
N ASP A 82 -5.40 -12.05 -21.44
CA ASP A 82 -6.44 -11.25 -22.11
C ASP A 82 -7.82 -11.88 -21.95
N TRP A 83 -7.90 -13.20 -22.09
CA TRP A 83 -9.13 -13.96 -21.86
C TRP A 83 -9.62 -13.85 -20.42
N LEU A 84 -8.74 -13.98 -19.42
CA LEU A 84 -9.09 -13.81 -18.01
C LEU A 84 -9.60 -12.40 -17.70
N ARG A 85 -9.07 -11.37 -18.37
CA ARG A 85 -9.55 -10.00 -18.22
C ARG A 85 -10.98 -9.85 -18.76
N SER A 86 -11.22 -10.30 -19.98
CA SER A 86 -12.49 -10.11 -20.67
C SER A 86 -13.58 -11.07 -20.17
N SER A 87 -13.27 -12.36 -20.03
CA SER A 87 -14.20 -13.43 -19.66
C SER A 87 -14.38 -13.57 -18.14
N CYS A 88 -13.31 -13.44 -17.36
CA CYS A 88 -13.36 -13.57 -15.89
C CYS A 88 -13.39 -12.22 -15.13
N LYS A 89 -13.44 -11.09 -15.85
CA LYS A 89 -13.56 -9.73 -15.29
C LYS A 89 -12.42 -9.34 -14.32
N LEU A 90 -11.22 -9.85 -14.58
CA LEU A 90 -10.04 -9.53 -13.80
C LEU A 90 -9.31 -8.28 -14.31
N SER A 91 -8.67 -7.56 -13.38
CA SER A 91 -7.69 -6.54 -13.78
C SER A 91 -6.48 -7.20 -14.47
N GLY A 92 -5.69 -6.41 -15.21
CA GLY A 92 -4.51 -6.94 -15.90
C GLY A 92 -3.50 -7.57 -14.93
N GLY A 93 -3.24 -6.91 -13.81
CA GLY A 93 -2.37 -7.44 -12.75
C GLY A 93 -2.92 -8.71 -12.11
N ALA A 94 -4.22 -8.75 -11.80
CA ALA A 94 -4.84 -9.93 -11.18
C ALA A 94 -4.85 -11.15 -12.11
N ALA A 95 -5.05 -10.94 -13.42
CA ALA A 95 -4.99 -12.00 -14.43
C ALA A 95 -3.55 -12.49 -14.63
N ALA A 96 -2.58 -11.58 -14.78
CA ALA A 96 -1.17 -11.93 -14.93
C ALA A 96 -0.63 -12.69 -13.70
N GLU A 97 -1.00 -12.26 -12.50
CA GLU A 97 -0.62 -12.94 -11.25
C GLU A 97 -1.16 -14.38 -11.22
N ARG A 98 -2.44 -14.59 -11.51
CA ARG A 98 -3.05 -15.93 -11.52
C ARG A 98 -2.39 -16.85 -12.53
N VAL A 99 -2.08 -16.35 -13.73
CA VAL A 99 -1.35 -17.12 -14.76
C VAL A 99 0.07 -17.46 -14.28
N GLY A 100 0.78 -16.51 -13.67
CA GLY A 100 2.10 -16.73 -13.10
C GLY A 100 2.08 -17.81 -12.01
N ILE A 101 1.16 -17.70 -11.05
CA ILE A 101 0.99 -18.66 -9.95
C ILE A 101 0.64 -20.04 -10.48
N ALA A 102 -0.34 -20.11 -11.39
CA ALA A 102 -0.77 -21.36 -12.00
C ALA A 102 0.42 -22.13 -12.59
N ARG A 103 1.30 -21.45 -13.35
CA ARG A 103 2.51 -22.03 -13.95
C ARG A 103 3.55 -22.50 -12.94
N GLN A 104 3.66 -21.85 -11.78
CA GLN A 104 4.61 -22.27 -10.73
C GLN A 104 4.06 -23.42 -9.88
N LEU A 105 2.76 -23.43 -9.59
CA LEU A 105 2.10 -24.47 -8.80
C LEU A 105 2.31 -25.88 -9.37
N GLU A 106 2.28 -26.03 -10.70
CA GLU A 106 2.56 -27.33 -11.37
C GLU A 106 3.94 -27.91 -11.00
N LYS A 107 4.87 -27.06 -10.58
CA LYS A 107 6.23 -27.45 -10.19
C LYS A 107 6.39 -27.60 -8.68
N LEU A 108 5.34 -27.36 -7.89
CA LEU A 108 5.33 -27.34 -6.42
C LEU A 108 4.18 -28.23 -5.89
N PRO A 109 4.31 -29.56 -6.00
CA PRO A 109 3.20 -30.48 -5.79
C PRO A 109 2.68 -30.49 -4.34
N GLN A 110 3.53 -30.24 -3.34
CA GLN A 110 3.06 -30.19 -1.95
C GLN A 110 2.29 -28.89 -1.68
N THR A 111 2.74 -27.79 -2.25
CA THR A 111 2.05 -26.49 -2.19
C THR A 111 0.71 -26.55 -2.89
N GLU A 112 0.66 -27.17 -4.07
CA GLU A 112 -0.58 -27.39 -4.82
C GLU A 112 -1.58 -28.24 -4.02
N ALA A 113 -1.12 -29.35 -3.43
CA ALA A 113 -1.97 -30.20 -2.60
C ALA A 113 -2.51 -29.46 -1.36
N ALA A 114 -1.66 -28.68 -0.67
CA ALA A 114 -2.06 -27.90 0.49
C ALA A 114 -3.04 -26.76 0.12
N PHE A 115 -2.90 -26.18 -1.06
CA PHE A 115 -3.84 -25.18 -1.57
C PHE A 115 -5.19 -25.80 -1.93
N ALA A 116 -5.18 -26.94 -2.63
CA ALA A 116 -6.38 -27.67 -3.00
C ALA A 116 -7.17 -28.19 -1.80
N SER A 117 -6.49 -28.50 -0.68
CA SER A 117 -7.15 -28.90 0.57
C SER A 117 -7.57 -27.71 1.45
N GLY A 118 -7.27 -26.46 1.05
CA GLY A 118 -7.51 -25.27 1.85
C GLY A 118 -6.61 -25.09 3.07
N ALA A 119 -5.54 -25.90 3.20
CA ALA A 119 -4.57 -25.75 4.28
C ALA A 119 -3.68 -24.50 4.10
N LEU A 120 -3.64 -23.95 2.88
CA LEU A 120 -3.02 -22.68 2.57
C LEU A 120 -4.01 -21.75 1.87
N GLY A 121 -3.95 -20.46 2.22
CA GLY A 121 -4.65 -19.42 1.50
C GLY A 121 -3.92 -19.02 0.22
N TYR A 122 -4.65 -18.45 -0.74
CA TYR A 122 -4.07 -17.96 -2.01
C TYR A 122 -2.84 -17.06 -1.83
N GLN A 123 -2.81 -16.19 -0.82
CA GLN A 123 -1.67 -15.29 -0.59
C GLN A 123 -0.39 -16.02 -0.14
N HIS A 124 -0.50 -17.13 0.59
CA HIS A 124 0.67 -17.97 0.89
C HIS A 124 1.22 -18.62 -0.37
N VAL A 125 0.32 -19.06 -1.25
CA VAL A 125 0.67 -19.66 -2.53
C VAL A 125 1.37 -18.66 -3.45
N VAL A 126 0.91 -17.40 -3.47
CA VAL A 126 1.60 -16.30 -4.19
C VAL A 126 3.06 -16.20 -3.74
N VAL A 127 3.31 -16.24 -2.42
CA VAL A 127 4.66 -16.15 -1.86
C VAL A 127 5.51 -17.35 -2.28
N MET A 128 4.98 -18.58 -2.20
CA MET A 128 5.68 -19.79 -2.64
C MET A 128 5.99 -19.78 -4.14
N ALA A 129 5.03 -19.37 -4.96
CA ALA A 129 5.18 -19.27 -6.41
C ALA A 129 6.26 -18.25 -6.80
N ARG A 130 6.27 -17.07 -6.15
CA ARG A 130 7.30 -16.05 -6.37
C ARG A 130 8.69 -16.53 -5.93
N ALA A 131 8.80 -17.24 -4.82
CA ALA A 131 10.06 -17.85 -4.43
C ALA A 131 10.56 -18.85 -5.49
N ALA A 132 9.67 -19.67 -6.05
CA ALA A 132 10.02 -20.58 -7.14
C ALA A 132 10.42 -19.86 -8.44
N GLU A 133 9.85 -18.69 -8.71
CA GLU A 133 10.26 -17.83 -9.83
C GLU A 133 11.66 -17.23 -9.62
N HIS A 134 11.96 -16.75 -8.40
CA HIS A 134 13.24 -16.11 -8.09
C HIS A 134 14.41 -17.09 -8.02
N VAL A 135 14.26 -18.21 -7.31
CA VAL A 135 15.36 -19.15 -7.04
C VAL A 135 15.22 -20.51 -7.74
N GLY A 136 14.16 -20.67 -8.52
CA GLY A 136 13.85 -21.91 -9.24
C GLY A 136 13.06 -22.92 -8.40
N ALA A 137 12.06 -23.55 -9.02
CA ALA A 137 11.20 -24.53 -8.36
C ALA A 137 11.96 -25.73 -7.76
N THR A 138 13.10 -26.13 -8.33
CA THR A 138 13.93 -27.22 -7.78
C THR A 138 14.52 -26.87 -6.42
N ALA A 139 14.89 -25.61 -6.18
CA ALA A 139 15.36 -25.18 -4.88
C ALA A 139 14.22 -25.19 -3.86
N VAL A 140 13.06 -24.64 -4.22
CA VAL A 140 11.86 -24.63 -3.35
C VAL A 140 11.45 -26.05 -2.99
N ARG A 141 11.38 -26.98 -3.96
CA ARG A 141 11.02 -28.39 -3.71
C ARG A 141 11.90 -29.10 -2.68
N LYS A 142 13.17 -28.70 -2.53
CA LYS A 142 14.08 -29.30 -1.52
C LYS A 142 13.69 -28.91 -0.09
N GLU A 143 13.16 -27.70 0.12
CA GLU A 143 12.73 -27.21 1.44
C GLU A 143 11.20 -27.03 1.55
N GLU A 144 10.44 -27.54 0.57
CA GLU A 144 8.99 -27.27 0.43
C GLU A 144 8.22 -27.67 1.68
N ALA A 145 8.49 -28.85 2.24
CA ALA A 145 7.85 -29.30 3.47
C ALA A 145 8.08 -28.34 4.66
N SER A 146 9.28 -27.79 4.82
CA SER A 146 9.60 -26.86 5.90
C SER A 146 8.95 -25.48 5.67
N LEU A 147 8.95 -25.01 4.42
CA LEU A 147 8.26 -23.78 4.04
C LEU A 147 6.75 -23.89 4.26
N LEU A 148 6.15 -25.04 3.95
CA LEU A 148 4.73 -25.30 4.18
C LEU A 148 4.36 -25.29 5.66
N GLN A 149 5.17 -25.92 6.51
CA GLN A 149 4.95 -25.87 7.97
C GLN A 149 4.94 -24.42 8.51
N ALA A 150 5.86 -23.58 8.03
CA ALA A 150 5.86 -22.17 8.37
C ALA A 150 4.62 -21.43 7.82
N ALA A 151 4.25 -21.69 6.56
CA ALA A 151 3.11 -21.06 5.92
C ALA A 151 1.77 -21.37 6.62
N GLN A 152 1.59 -22.59 7.12
CA GLN A 152 0.37 -23.03 7.81
C GLN A 152 0.17 -22.36 9.19
N THR A 153 1.23 -21.83 9.79
CA THR A 153 1.18 -21.28 11.16
C THR A 153 1.33 -19.75 11.20
N MET A 154 1.64 -19.13 10.06
CA MET A 154 1.88 -17.70 9.95
C MET A 154 0.89 -17.03 9.01
N ASP A 155 0.57 -15.76 9.24
CA ASP A 155 -0.09 -14.96 8.22
C ASP A 155 0.85 -14.75 6.99
N PRO A 156 0.31 -14.50 5.79
CA PRO A 156 1.12 -14.33 4.58
C PRO A 156 2.18 -13.22 4.68
N GLY A 157 1.91 -12.17 5.46
CA GLY A 157 2.83 -11.05 5.67
C GLY A 157 4.08 -11.49 6.43
N ARG A 158 3.91 -12.22 7.54
CA ARG A 158 5.02 -12.82 8.28
C ARG A 158 5.75 -13.90 7.47
N PHE A 159 4.99 -14.75 6.78
CA PHE A 159 5.56 -15.82 5.96
C PHE A 159 6.45 -15.28 4.83
N THR A 160 6.14 -14.11 4.28
CA THR A 160 6.99 -13.43 3.28
C THR A 160 8.43 -13.25 3.77
N GLY A 161 8.65 -12.97 5.06
CA GLY A 161 9.99 -12.86 5.63
C GLY A 161 10.76 -14.18 5.63
N VAL A 162 10.06 -15.29 5.93
CA VAL A 162 10.63 -16.65 5.87
C VAL A 162 11.03 -17.01 4.44
N ALA A 163 10.13 -16.77 3.48
CA ALA A 163 10.40 -17.01 2.06
C ALA A 163 11.56 -16.16 1.53
N LYS A 164 11.65 -14.88 1.92
CA LYS A 164 12.76 -14.00 1.52
C LYS A 164 14.11 -14.42 2.12
N ASN A 165 14.12 -14.91 3.36
CA ASN A 165 15.33 -15.47 3.96
C ASN A 165 15.75 -16.76 3.25
N PHE A 166 14.79 -17.62 2.91
CA PHE A 166 15.05 -18.80 2.08
C PHE A 166 15.63 -18.42 0.71
N GLU A 167 15.02 -17.46 0.00
CA GLU A 167 15.53 -16.95 -1.29
C GLU A 167 16.99 -16.47 -1.15
N HIS A 168 17.30 -15.69 -0.12
CA HIS A 168 18.66 -15.20 0.14
C HIS A 168 19.67 -16.34 0.43
N ARG A 169 19.27 -17.37 1.17
CA ARG A 169 20.12 -18.55 1.46
C ARG A 169 20.44 -19.34 0.19
N VAL A 170 19.50 -19.41 -0.75
CA VAL A 170 19.68 -20.14 -2.02
C VAL A 170 20.43 -19.31 -3.05
N ASP A 171 20.08 -18.03 -3.19
CA ASP A 171 20.67 -17.10 -4.15
C ASP A 171 20.78 -15.68 -3.57
N ALA A 172 21.88 -15.45 -2.86
CA ALA A 172 22.17 -14.14 -2.28
C ALA A 172 22.37 -13.05 -3.35
N ALA A 173 22.88 -13.39 -4.53
CA ALA A 173 23.12 -12.44 -5.61
C ALA A 173 21.80 -12.02 -6.27
N GLY A 174 20.89 -12.96 -6.53
CA GLY A 174 19.54 -12.68 -6.99
C GLY A 174 18.73 -11.85 -5.99
N ALA A 175 18.82 -12.17 -4.70
CA ALA A 175 18.19 -11.38 -3.64
C ALA A 175 18.71 -9.94 -3.59
N LEU A 176 20.03 -9.74 -3.73
CA LEU A 176 20.64 -8.41 -3.83
C LEU A 176 20.19 -7.64 -5.07
N ALA A 177 20.13 -8.32 -6.23
CA ALA A 177 19.67 -7.72 -7.47
C ALA A 177 18.21 -7.23 -7.36
N GLU A 178 17.34 -8.01 -6.71
CA GLU A 178 15.95 -7.60 -6.46
C GLU A 178 15.87 -6.42 -5.48
N ALA A 179 16.65 -6.42 -4.40
CA ALA A 179 16.71 -5.29 -3.48
C ALA A 179 17.16 -4.00 -4.18
N ASN A 180 18.15 -4.09 -5.08
CA ASN A 180 18.60 -2.96 -5.90
C ASN A 180 17.51 -2.47 -6.86
N ARG A 181 16.78 -3.38 -7.52
CA ARG A 181 15.63 -3.00 -8.37
C ARG A 181 14.53 -2.32 -7.56
N ALA A 182 14.21 -2.82 -6.38
CA ALA A 182 13.24 -2.19 -5.48
C ALA A 182 13.69 -0.77 -5.10
N SER A 183 14.99 -0.60 -4.79
CA SER A 183 15.56 0.71 -4.45
C SER A 183 15.51 1.73 -5.61
N GLN A 184 15.66 1.26 -6.86
CA GLN A 184 15.56 2.11 -8.06
C GLN A 184 14.12 2.55 -8.39
N ARG A 185 13.12 1.81 -7.91
CA ARG A 185 11.69 2.09 -8.17
C ARG A 185 11.04 2.98 -7.10
N ARG A 186 11.80 3.33 -6.06
CA ARG A 186 11.30 4.18 -4.97
C ARG A 186 10.98 5.57 -5.50
N TYR A 187 9.90 6.13 -4.99
CA TYR A 187 9.55 7.52 -5.25
C TYR A 187 8.76 8.06 -4.07
N PHE A 188 8.76 9.37 -3.91
CA PHE A 188 7.92 10.06 -2.96
C PHE A 188 7.49 11.38 -3.59
N HIS A 189 6.19 11.62 -3.60
CA HIS A 189 5.55 12.77 -4.20
C HIS A 189 4.67 13.45 -3.17
N ILE A 190 4.82 14.77 -3.07
CA ILE A 190 3.97 15.66 -2.29
C ILE A 190 3.16 16.43 -3.31
N GLY A 191 1.85 16.18 -3.36
CA GLY A 191 0.94 16.86 -4.29
C GLY A 191 0.67 18.31 -3.89
N GLU A 192 -0.06 19.01 -4.75
CA GLU A 192 -0.59 20.34 -4.43
C GLU A 192 -1.80 20.25 -3.49
N ALA A 193 -2.08 21.35 -2.79
CA ALA A 193 -3.24 21.42 -1.89
C ALA A 193 -4.56 21.45 -2.69
N GLN A 194 -5.48 20.55 -2.37
CA GLN A 194 -6.84 20.49 -2.89
C GLN A 194 -7.83 20.32 -1.74
N ASP A 195 -8.84 21.19 -1.67
CA ASP A 195 -9.86 21.19 -0.60
C ASP A 195 -9.26 21.19 0.83
N GLY A 196 -8.15 21.90 1.02
CA GLY A 196 -7.45 22.01 2.31
C GLY A 196 -6.62 20.77 2.69
N LEU A 197 -6.46 19.80 1.78
CA LEU A 197 -5.68 18.58 1.99
C LEU A 197 -4.54 18.48 0.97
N VAL A 198 -3.42 17.89 1.39
CA VAL A 198 -2.30 17.56 0.51
C VAL A 198 -2.16 16.05 0.47
N ARG A 199 -2.21 15.46 -0.73
CA ARG A 199 -1.96 14.03 -0.92
C ARG A 199 -0.46 13.77 -0.95
N LEU A 200 -0.03 12.84 -0.10
CA LEU A 200 1.30 12.25 -0.15
C LEU A 200 1.18 10.87 -0.82
N ASP A 201 2.04 10.58 -1.79
CA ASP A 201 2.08 9.30 -2.49
C ASP A 201 3.52 8.85 -2.64
N GLY A 202 3.81 7.57 -2.38
CA GLY A 202 5.17 7.10 -2.49
C GLY A 202 5.34 5.62 -2.19
N VAL A 203 6.47 5.11 -2.64
CA VAL A 203 6.91 3.74 -2.43
C VAL A 203 8.34 3.79 -1.89
N LEU A 204 8.56 3.17 -0.74
CA LEU A 204 9.88 3.00 -0.12
C LEU A 204 10.33 1.55 -0.25
N ASP A 205 11.65 1.34 -0.19
CA ASP A 205 12.20 0.01 0.02
C ASP A 205 11.92 -0.48 1.44
N THR A 206 12.18 -1.75 1.69
CA THR A 206 11.94 -2.40 2.99
C THR A 206 12.66 -1.66 4.13
N GLU A 207 13.92 -1.25 3.89
CA GLU A 207 14.70 -0.50 4.87
C GLU A 207 14.11 0.89 5.14
N GLY A 208 13.85 1.69 4.09
CA GLY A 208 13.28 3.02 4.23
C GLY A 208 11.90 3.01 4.87
N GLY A 209 11.04 2.06 4.49
CA GLY A 209 9.72 1.89 5.08
C GLY A 209 9.77 1.46 6.54
N ALA A 210 10.68 0.55 6.91
CA ALA A 210 10.88 0.16 8.31
C ALA A 210 11.41 1.33 9.15
N THR A 211 12.41 2.05 8.65
CA THR A 211 12.96 3.26 9.28
C THR A 211 11.89 4.31 9.52
N LEU A 212 11.09 4.63 8.48
CA LEU A 212 10.01 5.61 8.60
C LEU A 212 8.96 5.15 9.63
N ARG A 213 8.51 3.90 9.55
CA ARG A 213 7.52 3.36 10.49
C ARG A 213 8.01 3.44 11.93
N THR A 214 9.26 3.06 12.19
CA THR A 214 9.86 3.14 13.53
C THR A 214 9.98 4.59 14.00
N ALA A 215 10.36 5.52 13.13
CA ALA A 215 10.42 6.94 13.46
C ALA A 215 9.03 7.50 13.84
N LEU A 216 7.98 7.13 13.10
CA LEU A 216 6.61 7.60 13.37
C LEU A 216 6.03 7.01 14.66
N GLN A 217 6.40 5.79 15.04
CA GLN A 217 5.85 5.11 16.22
C GLN A 217 6.01 5.91 17.52
N ALA A 218 7.07 6.72 17.63
CA ALA A 218 7.28 7.59 18.79
C ALA A 218 6.16 8.64 18.97
N PHE A 219 5.57 9.11 17.87
CA PHE A 219 4.55 10.17 17.84
C PHE A 219 3.11 9.64 17.75
N MET A 220 2.94 8.37 17.41
CA MET A 220 1.61 7.77 17.22
C MET A 220 0.99 7.18 18.49
N LYS A 221 1.67 7.24 19.65
CA LYS A 221 1.14 6.69 20.91
C LYS A 221 -0.16 7.40 21.29
N PRO A 222 -1.29 6.68 21.43
CA PRO A 222 -2.54 7.30 21.83
C PRO A 222 -2.43 7.79 23.28
N ILE A 223 -2.98 8.96 23.55
CA ILE A 223 -3.15 9.47 24.92
C ILE A 223 -4.52 9.02 25.47
N LYS A 224 -4.74 9.22 26.78
CA LYS A 224 -6.04 8.96 27.39
C LYS A 224 -7.11 9.82 26.70
N ASP A 225 -8.23 9.20 26.35
CA ASP A 225 -9.36 9.85 25.66
C ASP A 225 -9.00 10.45 24.29
N ASP A 226 -7.98 9.90 23.61
CA ASP A 226 -7.59 10.33 22.26
C ASP A 226 -8.62 9.91 21.22
N ALA A 227 -9.43 10.88 20.78
CA ALA A 227 -10.46 10.68 19.76
C ALA A 227 -9.90 10.53 18.33
N ARG A 228 -8.58 10.70 18.12
CA ARG A 228 -7.98 10.64 16.79
C ARG A 228 -7.91 9.21 16.27
N SER A 229 -8.27 9.03 14.99
CA SER A 229 -8.06 7.77 14.28
C SER A 229 -6.57 7.45 14.15
N TYR A 230 -6.25 6.19 13.85
CA TYR A 230 -4.87 5.80 13.53
C TYR A 230 -4.28 6.63 12.38
N GLY A 231 -5.08 6.91 11.35
CA GLY A 231 -4.68 7.73 10.21
C GLY A 231 -4.37 9.17 10.60
N GLN A 232 -5.18 9.78 11.47
CA GLN A 232 -4.93 11.14 11.98
C GLN A 232 -3.64 11.21 12.81
N ARG A 233 -3.40 10.24 13.70
CA ARG A 233 -2.14 10.16 14.47
C ARG A 233 -0.93 9.95 13.58
N CYS A 234 -1.06 9.17 12.51
CA CYS A 234 0.00 8.98 11.53
C CYS A 234 0.32 10.28 10.78
N ALA A 235 -0.71 11.03 10.35
CA ALA A 235 -0.54 12.33 9.72
C ALA A 235 0.18 13.33 10.64
N ASP A 236 -0.26 13.43 11.90
CA ASP A 236 0.39 14.27 12.91
C ASP A 236 1.86 13.87 13.13
N ALA A 237 2.13 12.57 13.20
CA ALA A 237 3.48 12.03 13.38
C ALA A 237 4.44 12.39 12.24
N VAL A 238 3.97 12.39 10.99
CA VAL A 238 4.79 12.78 9.82
C VAL A 238 5.18 14.26 9.92
N VAL A 239 4.23 15.13 10.28
CA VAL A 239 4.49 16.56 10.44
C VAL A 239 5.44 16.81 11.61
N GLU A 240 5.26 16.13 12.73
CA GLU A 240 6.13 16.25 13.90
C GLU A 240 7.57 15.78 13.60
N LEU A 241 7.72 14.66 12.90
CA LEU A 241 9.03 14.16 12.47
C LEU A 241 9.77 15.19 11.58
N ALA A 242 9.06 15.85 10.66
CA ALA A 242 9.62 16.89 9.80
C ALA A 242 10.04 18.15 10.60
N ARG A 243 9.28 18.53 11.64
CA ARG A 243 9.64 19.63 12.54
C ARG A 243 10.93 19.32 13.32
N GLN A 244 11.09 18.10 13.80
CA GLN A 244 12.25 17.70 14.62
C GLN A 244 13.56 17.56 13.85
N GLY A 245 13.51 17.06 12.61
CA GLY A 245 14.69 16.74 11.78
C GLY A 245 15.61 17.92 11.45
N SER A 246 15.29 19.10 11.94
CA SER A 246 15.91 20.37 11.59
C SER A 246 16.64 21.07 12.74
N GLY A 247 16.74 20.41 13.90
CA GLY A 247 17.53 20.86 15.05
C GLY A 247 18.93 20.24 15.16
N ALA A 248 19.28 19.27 14.32
CA ALA A 248 20.60 18.63 14.38
C ALA A 248 21.63 19.53 13.68
N LYS A 249 22.66 19.97 14.41
CA LYS A 249 23.88 20.57 13.88
C LYS A 249 24.58 19.57 12.94
N ARG A 250 24.08 19.40 11.72
CA ARG A 250 24.84 18.87 10.60
C ARG A 250 25.25 20.06 9.78
N ASP A 251 26.54 20.23 9.57
CA ASP A 251 27.08 21.28 8.71
C ASP A 251 26.44 21.13 7.31
N GLY A 252 25.47 21.99 7.00
CA GLY A 252 24.68 21.94 5.77
C GLY A 252 23.17 21.71 5.94
N ALA A 253 22.67 21.42 7.15
CA ALA A 253 21.23 21.46 7.41
C ALA A 253 20.78 22.93 7.36
N GLY A 254 19.93 23.27 6.39
CA GLY A 254 19.27 24.57 6.32
C GLY A 254 18.49 24.90 7.61
N PRO A 255 17.99 26.13 7.75
CA PRO A 255 17.23 26.52 8.94
C PRO A 255 16.03 25.56 9.15
N ARG A 256 15.57 25.45 10.40
CA ARG A 256 14.32 24.76 10.76
C ARG A 256 13.21 25.04 9.73
N PRO A 257 12.48 24.04 9.18
CA PRO A 257 11.36 24.28 8.28
C PRO A 257 10.44 25.33 8.88
N GLN A 258 10.23 26.40 8.14
CA GLN A 258 9.42 27.54 8.58
C GLN A 258 8.11 27.51 7.81
N LEU A 259 7.00 27.66 8.53
CA LEU A 259 5.71 27.93 7.93
C LEU A 259 5.59 29.45 7.77
N ILE A 260 5.49 29.93 6.54
CA ILE A 260 5.28 31.36 6.26
C ILE A 260 3.81 31.56 5.88
N ILE A 261 3.12 32.38 6.69
CA ILE A 261 1.75 32.80 6.48
C ILE A 261 1.77 34.30 6.17
N ARG A 262 1.25 34.68 5.00
CA ARG A 262 1.04 36.07 4.61
C ARG A 262 -0.40 36.43 4.93
N ALA A 263 -0.63 37.53 5.64
CA ALA A 263 -1.98 37.95 6.00
C ALA A 263 -2.06 39.47 6.02
N SER A 264 -3.25 40.01 5.75
CA SER A 264 -3.51 41.44 5.92
C SER A 264 -3.54 41.81 7.40
N LEU A 265 -3.34 43.10 7.71
CA LEU A 265 -3.49 43.58 9.09
C LEU A 265 -4.91 43.36 9.60
N ASP A 266 -5.92 43.51 8.74
CA ASP A 266 -7.33 43.27 9.07
C ASP A 266 -7.61 41.80 9.39
N THR A 267 -6.96 40.86 8.68
CA THR A 267 -7.03 39.42 8.97
C THR A 267 -6.45 39.13 10.35
N LEU A 268 -5.31 39.73 10.69
CA LEU A 268 -4.68 39.57 11.99
C LEU A 268 -5.52 40.24 13.11
N ALA A 269 -6.16 41.38 12.82
CA ALA A 269 -7.05 42.08 13.73
C ALA A 269 -8.41 41.39 13.92
N GLY A 270 -8.75 40.38 13.10
CA GLY A 270 -10.02 39.66 13.18
C GLY A 270 -11.20 40.48 12.69
N THR A 271 -10.96 41.43 11.79
CA THR A 271 -12.01 42.29 11.25
C THR A 271 -12.97 41.48 10.37
N LEU A 272 -14.26 41.68 10.55
CA LEU A 272 -15.29 41.01 9.75
C LEU A 272 -15.12 41.37 8.26
N GLY A 273 -15.07 40.35 7.40
CA GLY A 273 -14.87 40.52 5.95
C GLY A 273 -13.41 40.61 5.51
N ALA A 274 -12.44 40.50 6.42
CA ALA A 274 -11.02 40.41 6.07
C ALA A 274 -10.72 39.16 5.22
N PRO A 275 -9.75 39.22 4.29
CA PRO A 275 -9.35 38.06 3.51
C PRO A 275 -8.70 36.97 4.40
N ALA A 276 -8.63 35.74 3.88
CA ALA A 276 -7.87 34.67 4.53
C ALA A 276 -6.35 34.98 4.50
N GLY A 277 -5.60 34.34 5.38
CA GLY A 277 -4.15 34.24 5.22
C GLY A 277 -3.79 33.32 4.07
N GLU A 278 -2.58 33.46 3.54
CA GLU A 278 -2.05 32.69 2.42
C GLU A 278 -0.75 32.00 2.83
N LEU A 279 -0.61 30.73 2.49
CA LEU A 279 0.65 30.01 2.61
C LEU A 279 1.55 30.30 1.41
N GLU A 280 2.86 30.36 1.63
CA GLU A 280 3.84 30.60 0.55
C GLU A 280 3.79 29.56 -0.58
N GLY A 281 3.51 28.29 -0.25
CA GLY A 281 3.35 27.21 -1.21
C GLY A 281 1.95 27.08 -1.81
N GLY A 282 1.06 28.05 -1.57
CA GLY A 282 -0.34 27.99 -1.97
C GLY A 282 -1.28 27.43 -0.89
N GLY A 283 -2.56 27.79 -0.98
CA GLY A 283 -3.58 27.47 0.01
C GLY A 283 -3.89 28.62 0.97
N THR A 284 -5.10 28.61 1.53
CA THR A 284 -5.59 29.66 2.42
C THR A 284 -5.65 29.17 3.87
N VAL A 285 -5.45 30.10 4.80
CA VAL A 285 -5.50 29.89 6.24
C VAL A 285 -6.61 30.78 6.82
N PRO A 286 -7.63 30.22 7.50
CA PRO A 286 -8.69 31.02 8.11
C PRO A 286 -8.14 32.04 9.11
N ALA A 287 -8.78 33.22 9.19
CA ALA A 287 -8.32 34.33 10.02
C ALA A 287 -8.05 33.93 11.49
N GLU A 288 -8.95 33.16 12.12
CA GLU A 288 -8.75 32.65 13.48
C GLU A 288 -7.50 31.77 13.62
N THR A 289 -7.16 31.00 12.58
CA THR A 289 -5.95 30.17 12.57
C THR A 289 -4.70 31.03 12.41
N VAL A 290 -4.76 32.09 11.59
CA VAL A 290 -3.68 33.09 11.49
C VAL A 290 -3.43 33.75 12.85
N GLN A 291 -4.50 34.19 13.52
CA GLN A 291 -4.42 34.80 14.85
C GLN A 291 -3.80 33.86 15.88
N ARG A 292 -4.22 32.58 15.88
CA ARG A 292 -3.65 31.57 16.77
C ARG A 292 -2.15 31.36 16.52
N TYR A 293 -1.70 31.32 15.26
CA TYR A 293 -0.28 31.21 14.95
C TYR A 293 0.51 32.49 15.29
N ALA A 294 -0.11 33.67 15.19
CA ALA A 294 0.53 34.93 15.53
C ALA A 294 0.90 35.03 17.02
N CYS A 295 0.23 34.28 17.91
CA CYS A 295 0.53 34.28 19.35
C CYS A 295 1.96 33.80 19.70
N ASP A 296 2.58 32.96 18.86
CA ASP A 296 3.89 32.35 19.13
C ASP A 296 4.78 32.28 17.87
N SER A 297 4.71 33.33 17.03
CA SER A 297 5.52 33.42 15.82
C SER A 297 6.28 34.75 15.72
N ALA A 298 7.37 34.73 14.95
CA ALA A 298 8.06 35.95 14.57
C ALA A 298 7.24 36.70 13.51
N ILE A 299 6.77 37.90 13.83
CA ILE A 299 5.98 38.73 12.93
C ILE A 299 6.89 39.72 12.21
N SER A 300 6.91 39.67 10.88
CA SER A 300 7.56 40.66 10.02
C SER A 300 6.50 41.50 9.32
N ARG A 301 6.52 42.82 9.52
CA ARG A 301 5.53 43.73 8.94
C ARG A 301 6.06 44.31 7.63
N VAL A 302 5.24 44.26 6.57
CA VAL A 302 5.57 44.85 5.27
C VAL A 302 4.65 46.05 5.03
N THR A 303 5.19 47.26 5.10
CA THR A 303 4.46 48.53 4.91
C THR A 303 4.90 49.21 3.61
N GLY A 304 4.44 48.75 2.44
CA GLY A 304 4.65 49.44 1.14
C GLY A 304 5.57 48.75 0.12
N ARG A 305 5.85 49.43 -1.01
CA ARG A 305 6.66 48.91 -2.15
C ARG A 305 8.19 49.03 -1.98
N GLY A 306 8.67 49.56 -0.86
CA GLY A 306 10.10 49.68 -0.59
C GLY A 306 10.39 50.09 0.84
N GLU A 307 11.36 49.38 1.43
CA GLU A 307 12.15 49.68 2.62
C GLU A 307 11.49 49.66 4.02
N LEU A 308 11.75 48.53 4.70
CA LEU A 308 12.35 48.41 6.03
C LEU A 308 12.16 49.58 6.99
N ASP A 309 11.25 49.40 7.95
CA ASP A 309 11.49 49.93 9.30
C ASP A 309 12.04 48.80 10.18
N HIS A 310 13.38 48.81 10.24
CA HIS A 310 14.28 48.13 11.18
C HIS A 310 14.81 46.72 10.83
N GLU A 311 15.79 46.65 9.92
CA GLU A 311 16.87 45.63 10.01
C GLU A 311 18.13 46.30 10.56
N LEU A 312 18.55 45.95 11.78
CA LEU A 312 19.96 46.08 12.19
C LEU A 312 20.66 44.78 11.81
N SER A 313 21.35 44.76 10.67
CA SER A 313 22.22 43.66 10.25
C SER A 313 23.56 44.21 9.75
N HIS A 314 24.66 43.65 10.28
CA HIS A 314 26.01 43.92 9.80
C HIS A 314 26.24 43.26 8.42
N ALA A 315 27.17 43.84 7.64
CA ALA A 315 27.52 43.36 6.31
C ALA A 315 27.94 41.88 6.32
N ALA A 316 27.14 41.03 5.67
CA ALA A 316 27.41 39.61 5.47
C ALA A 316 27.31 39.25 3.98
N ARG A 317 28.07 38.23 3.56
CA ARG A 317 28.21 37.80 2.15
C ARG A 317 27.01 37.01 1.61
N THR A 318 25.99 36.80 2.44
CA THR A 318 24.80 36.00 2.18
C THR A 318 23.57 36.80 2.57
N ILE A 319 22.55 36.81 1.71
CA ILE A 319 21.28 37.50 1.96
C ILE A 319 20.68 36.93 3.26
N PRO A 320 20.52 37.77 4.32
CA PRO A 320 19.89 37.35 5.55
C PRO A 320 18.49 36.80 5.29
N ALA A 321 18.08 35.80 6.08
CA ALA A 321 16.76 35.19 5.92
C ALA A 321 15.59 36.20 5.90
N PRO A 322 15.56 37.28 6.70
CA PRO A 322 14.47 38.26 6.63
C PRO A 322 14.47 39.05 5.31
N THR A 323 15.64 39.48 4.82
CA THR A 323 15.76 40.13 3.50
C THR A 323 15.34 39.21 2.35
N ARG A 324 15.69 37.91 2.39
CA ARG A 324 15.23 36.92 1.39
C ARG A 324 13.71 36.80 1.39
N ARG A 325 13.08 36.67 2.57
CA ARG A 325 11.62 36.59 2.71
C ARG A 325 10.91 37.83 2.19
N ALA A 326 11.50 39.02 2.39
CA ALA A 326 10.94 40.26 1.86
C ALA A 326 10.95 40.28 0.33
N LEU A 327 12.01 39.77 -0.30
CA LEU A 327 12.13 39.65 -1.76
C LEU A 327 11.14 38.62 -2.33
N GLU A 328 11.06 37.43 -1.74
CA GLU A 328 10.10 36.38 -2.14
C GLU A 328 8.64 36.86 -2.02
N SER A 329 8.34 37.66 -0.99
CA SER A 329 7.03 38.28 -0.79
C SER A 329 6.69 39.34 -1.84
N ARG A 330 7.67 40.19 -2.19
CA ARG A 330 7.50 41.25 -3.19
C ARG A 330 7.36 40.68 -4.61
N ASP A 331 8.25 39.77 -4.97
CA ASP A 331 8.45 39.36 -6.36
C ASP A 331 7.62 38.13 -6.75
N ARG A 332 7.13 37.34 -5.78
CA ARG A 332 6.21 36.20 -6.00
C ARG A 332 6.70 35.14 -7.01
N HIS A 333 7.97 35.21 -7.40
CA HIS A 333 8.71 34.24 -8.21
C HIS A 333 10.18 34.29 -7.77
N CYS A 334 10.92 33.19 -7.94
CA CYS A 334 12.34 33.15 -7.59
C CYS A 334 13.13 34.20 -8.40
N VAL A 335 14.11 34.83 -7.74
CA VAL A 335 15.17 35.65 -8.37
C VAL A 335 16.46 34.87 -8.37
#